data_AF-A0A959LI16-F1
#
_entry.id   AF-A0A959LI16-F1
#
_cell.length_a   1.000
_cell.length_b   1.000
_cell.length_c   1.000
_cell.angle_alpha   90.00
_cell.angle_beta   90.00
_cell.angle_gamma   90.00
#
_symmetry.space_group_name_H-M   'P 1'
#
loop_
_entity.id
_entity.type
_entity.pdbx_description
1 polymer ?
#
loop_
_entity_poly.entity_id
_entity_poly.type
_entity_poly.pdbx_seq_one_letter_code
_entity_poly.pdbx_strand_id
1 'polypeptide(L)'
;MKGLRFFLFLTLLVLLLVEGSSQEPGQIIIGQGPVTVTFLEDSPDIPAIRTLLSRAMTRTGVAYADHSGPQFLVHTLISEVYLKDIDINGQPMIAAELTVSFSIQDRKGELTFGSVSIPVRESGETKQVLLRQAARQLQNKSREIEELIREARSNITTYYQEHCDEVLNLARRYLSMEQEEECLRLTGQIPSGVPCFEEASALMTKAWSARLERQCATWVKEARILADQGAYDAAYEKAMLLPANSQCREEVQVVLDFIAHEACEKYLLQAESFFARKDLDRCVDALASLETVSEDCARRKARLEKQMTAQLDEASRRQWAFRQQQYQDQIALQQAEMDRADRRLDMEGRQAAYDQDFRMKKLDTDAEVRAKELAIAPELEKYRSRVAIARSRDTSQLEMTRVRETRKAYQSLFQTVSQVHGGH
;
A
#
# COMPACT_ATOMS: atom_id res chain seq x y z
N MET A 1 63.90 -16.30 -10.48
CA MET A 1 63.28 -15.59 -9.33
C MET A 1 62.50 -14.30 -9.69
N LYS A 2 62.46 -13.83 -10.95
CA LYS A 2 61.69 -12.63 -11.33
C LYS A 2 60.21 -12.93 -11.69
N GLY A 3 59.90 -14.14 -12.19
CA GLY A 3 58.52 -14.54 -12.53
C GLY A 3 57.63 -14.86 -11.33
N LEU A 4 58.19 -15.41 -10.25
CA LEU A 4 57.42 -15.80 -9.05
C LEU A 4 56.91 -14.58 -8.26
N ARG A 5 57.65 -13.46 -8.30
CA ARG A 5 57.24 -12.19 -7.67
C ARG A 5 56.14 -11.47 -8.46
N PHE A 6 56.09 -11.64 -9.78
CA PHE A 6 55.04 -11.06 -10.61
C PHE A 6 53.72 -11.83 -10.44
N PHE A 7 53.78 -13.15 -10.33
CA PHE A 7 52.60 -13.99 -10.09
C PHE A 7 51.97 -13.74 -8.72
N LEU A 8 52.78 -13.60 -7.66
CA LEU A 8 52.30 -13.26 -6.31
C LEU A 8 51.65 -11.87 -6.24
N PHE A 9 52.16 -10.89 -6.98
CA PHE A 9 51.56 -9.55 -7.05
C PHE A 9 50.25 -9.54 -7.85
N LEU A 10 50.16 -10.32 -8.92
CA LEU A 10 48.93 -10.44 -9.73
C LEU A 10 47.82 -11.16 -8.96
N THR A 11 48.14 -12.19 -8.17
CA THR A 11 47.16 -12.88 -7.31
C THR A 11 46.68 -12.02 -6.14
N LEU A 12 47.55 -11.14 -5.60
CA LEU A 12 47.16 -10.21 -4.53
C LEU A 12 46.29 -9.05 -5.05
N LEU A 13 46.50 -8.62 -6.30
CA LEU A 13 45.69 -7.57 -6.95
C LEU A 13 44.29 -8.07 -7.35
N VAL A 14 44.16 -9.35 -7.71
CA VAL A 14 42.86 -9.98 -8.02
C VAL A 14 42.02 -10.21 -6.75
N LEU A 15 42.66 -10.41 -5.59
CA LEU A 15 41.98 -10.49 -4.29
C LEU A 15 41.47 -9.14 -3.76
N LEU A 16 42.02 -8.01 -4.24
CA LEU A 16 41.56 -6.66 -3.88
C LEU A 16 40.47 -6.11 -4.82
N LEU A 17 40.17 -6.79 -5.93
CA LEU A 17 39.13 -6.38 -6.90
C LEU A 17 37.82 -7.19 -6.77
N VAL A 18 37.75 -8.12 -5.82
CA VAL A 18 36.46 -8.66 -5.37
C VAL A 18 35.99 -7.80 -4.20
N GLU A 19 35.62 -6.55 -4.51
CA GLU A 19 34.47 -5.97 -3.83
C GLU A 19 33.29 -6.81 -4.29
N GLY A 20 33.04 -7.90 -3.56
CA GLY A 20 31.74 -8.54 -3.60
C GLY A 20 30.75 -7.41 -3.37
N SER A 21 29.83 -7.21 -4.30
CA SER A 21 28.66 -6.38 -4.08
C SER A 21 28.06 -6.81 -2.76
N SER A 22 28.34 -6.07 -1.69
CA SER A 22 27.60 -6.18 -0.46
C SER A 22 26.21 -5.74 -0.86
N GLN A 23 25.37 -6.72 -1.16
CA GLN A 23 23.94 -6.54 -1.23
C GLN A 23 23.59 -5.85 0.09
N GLU A 24 23.24 -4.57 0.04
CA GLU A 24 22.81 -3.88 1.24
C GLU A 24 21.69 -4.73 1.84
N PRO A 25 21.80 -5.13 3.12
CA PRO A 25 20.74 -5.89 3.76
C PRO A 25 19.43 -5.11 3.61
N GLY A 26 18.34 -5.82 3.32
CA GLY A 26 17.05 -5.21 2.98
C GLY A 26 16.72 -4.07 3.95
N GLN A 27 16.58 -2.84 3.47
CA GLN A 27 16.49 -1.70 4.38
C GLN A 27 15.22 -1.82 5.25
N ILE A 28 15.34 -1.65 6.57
CA ILE A 28 14.16 -1.58 7.46
C ILE A 28 13.29 -0.38 7.05
N ILE A 29 12.07 -0.68 6.61
CA ILE A 29 11.09 0.30 6.14
C ILE A 29 10.21 0.72 7.31
N ILE A 30 10.18 2.03 7.57
CA ILE A 30 9.34 2.66 8.59
C ILE A 30 8.39 3.62 7.87
N GLY A 31 7.09 3.47 8.08
CA GLY A 31 6.06 4.31 7.46
C GLY A 31 5.40 5.31 8.40
N GLN A 32 4.42 6.01 7.86
CA GLN A 32 3.58 6.93 8.63
C GLN A 32 2.46 6.16 9.31
N GLY A 33 2.39 6.27 10.63
CA GLY A 33 1.25 5.84 11.42
C GLY A 33 0.20 6.94 11.58
N PRO A 34 -0.83 6.69 12.39
CA PRO A 34 -1.86 7.67 12.70
C PRO A 34 -1.28 8.87 13.48
N VAL A 35 -1.95 10.01 13.31
CA VAL A 35 -1.77 11.23 14.12
C VAL A 35 -2.98 11.35 15.03
N THR A 36 -2.74 11.31 16.34
CA THR A 36 -3.77 11.39 17.38
C THR A 36 -3.62 12.70 18.13
N VAL A 37 -4.71 13.44 18.28
CA VAL A 37 -4.78 14.67 19.08
C VAL A 37 -5.71 14.42 20.26
N THR A 38 -5.24 14.56 21.50
CA THR A 38 -6.04 14.18 22.68
C THR A 38 -7.17 15.13 23.03
N PHE A 39 -7.11 16.36 22.52
CA PHE A 39 -7.98 17.46 22.93
C PHE A 39 -8.99 17.90 21.86
N LEU A 40 -9.08 17.11 20.80
CA LEU A 40 -10.04 17.23 19.72
C LEU A 40 -10.63 15.85 19.45
N GLU A 41 -11.95 15.73 19.58
CA GLU A 41 -12.67 14.46 19.41
C GLU A 41 -12.52 13.91 18.00
N ASP A 42 -12.57 14.79 16.99
CA ASP A 42 -12.19 14.47 15.62
C ASP A 42 -10.72 14.83 15.42
N SER A 43 -9.82 13.84 15.45
CA SER A 43 -8.39 14.03 15.17
C SER A 43 -8.23 14.44 13.70
N PRO A 44 -8.05 15.74 13.38
CA PRO A 44 -7.98 16.14 11.99
C PRO A 44 -6.69 15.58 11.39
N ASP A 45 -6.72 15.09 10.15
CA ASP A 45 -5.45 14.92 9.43
C ASP A 45 -4.78 16.29 9.37
N ILE A 46 -3.51 16.35 9.77
CA ILE A 46 -2.72 17.58 9.75
C ILE A 46 -1.71 17.42 8.61
N PRO A 47 -2.04 17.85 7.37
CA PRO A 47 -1.15 17.73 6.22
C PRO A 47 0.26 18.26 6.47
N ALA A 48 0.40 19.26 7.34
CA ALA A 48 1.70 19.81 7.74
C ALA A 48 2.56 18.80 8.52
N ILE A 49 1.98 18.03 9.44
CA ILE A 49 2.69 16.97 10.18
C ILE A 49 3.01 15.81 9.25
N ARG A 50 2.06 15.43 8.40
CA ARG A 50 2.29 14.41 7.36
C ARG A 50 3.46 14.79 6.45
N THR A 51 3.48 16.03 5.98
CA THR A 51 4.56 16.56 5.13
C THR A 51 5.90 16.61 5.86
N LEU A 52 5.89 16.99 7.14
CA LEU A 52 7.09 16.98 7.99
C LEU A 52 7.67 15.57 8.09
N LEU A 53 6.84 14.59 8.45
CA LEU A 53 7.24 13.18 8.54
C LEU A 53 7.74 12.67 7.20
N SER A 54 7.04 12.95 6.10
CA SER A 54 7.48 12.60 4.74
C SER A 54 8.89 13.12 4.46
N ARG A 55 9.17 14.39 4.76
CA ARG A 55 10.50 14.99 4.55
C ARG A 55 11.56 14.33 5.42
N ALA A 56 11.30 14.09 6.71
CA ALA A 56 12.24 13.44 7.62
C ALA A 56 12.56 11.99 7.18
N MET A 57 11.54 11.24 6.75
CA MET A 57 11.70 9.89 6.22
C MET A 57 12.47 9.86 4.89
N THR A 58 12.15 10.76 3.94
CA THR A 58 12.90 10.85 2.67
C THR A 58 14.37 11.17 2.91
N ARG A 59 14.69 12.06 3.86
CA ARG A 59 16.08 12.40 4.22
C ARG A 59 16.83 11.28 4.91
N THR A 60 16.12 10.36 5.57
CA THR A 60 16.70 9.14 6.15
C THR A 60 16.70 7.97 5.17
N GLY A 61 16.44 8.23 3.88
CA GLY A 61 16.53 7.25 2.81
C GLY A 61 15.33 6.30 2.74
N VAL A 62 14.17 6.67 3.29
CA VAL A 62 12.92 5.91 3.11
C VAL A 62 12.16 6.47 1.91
N ALA A 63 11.96 5.65 0.88
CA ALA A 63 10.92 5.86 -0.13
C ALA A 63 9.68 5.07 0.27
N TYR A 64 8.50 5.67 0.08
CA TYR A 64 7.21 5.06 0.40
C TYR A 64 7.08 3.71 -0.35
N ALA A 65 7.00 2.60 0.36
CA ALA A 65 6.81 1.29 -0.25
C ALA A 65 5.32 1.07 -0.51
N ASP A 66 4.97 1.28 -1.78
CA ASP A 66 3.69 0.93 -2.36
C ASP A 66 3.48 -0.60 -2.25
N HIS A 67 2.23 -1.04 -2.05
CA HIS A 67 1.69 -2.41 -2.14
C HIS A 67 1.55 -3.31 -0.88
N SER A 68 2.33 -3.20 0.21
CA SER A 68 2.17 -4.13 1.37
C SER A 68 2.00 -3.50 2.77
N GLY A 69 2.13 -2.18 2.87
CA GLY A 69 2.05 -1.47 4.15
C GLY A 69 3.30 -1.73 5.00
N PRO A 70 3.97 -0.68 5.50
CA PRO A 70 5.20 -0.84 6.27
C PRO A 70 4.96 -1.59 7.60
N GLN A 71 5.91 -2.45 7.98
CA GLN A 71 5.86 -3.24 9.22
C GLN A 71 5.97 -2.38 10.49
N PHE A 72 6.65 -1.25 10.39
CA PHE A 72 6.86 -0.30 11.47
C PHE A 72 6.28 1.05 11.11
N LEU A 73 5.66 1.73 12.08
CA LEU A 73 4.93 2.97 11.88
C LEU A 73 5.37 4.03 12.89
N VAL A 74 5.59 5.25 12.41
CA VAL A 74 5.71 6.44 13.24
C VAL A 74 4.32 6.86 13.70
N HIS A 75 3.98 6.57 14.94
CA HIS A 75 2.78 7.07 15.61
C HIS A 75 3.07 8.47 16.14
N THR A 76 2.14 9.40 15.91
CA THR A 76 2.24 10.77 16.42
C THR A 76 1.12 11.04 17.42
N LEU A 77 1.47 11.49 18.61
CA LEU A 77 0.54 11.87 19.66
C LEU A 77 0.75 13.34 20.02
N ILE A 78 -0.30 14.15 19.89
CA ILE A 78 -0.31 15.54 20.32
C ILE A 78 -1.20 15.65 21.55
N SER A 79 -0.57 15.89 22.70
CA SER A 79 -1.26 16.01 23.97
C SER A 79 -1.11 17.41 24.54
N GLU A 80 -2.15 17.90 25.18
CA GLU A 80 -2.09 19.13 25.97
C GLU A 80 -1.49 18.86 27.34
N VAL A 81 -0.53 19.68 27.73
CA VAL A 81 0.02 19.74 29.10
C VAL A 81 -0.68 20.86 29.87
N TYR A 82 -0.99 21.96 29.17
CA TYR A 82 -1.69 23.11 29.72
C TYR A 82 -2.54 23.78 28.64
N LEU A 83 -3.79 24.11 28.95
CA LEU A 83 -4.65 24.98 28.15
C LEU A 83 -5.24 26.06 29.07
N LYS A 84 -5.18 27.32 28.63
CA LYS A 84 -5.79 28.44 29.35
C LYS A 84 -6.43 29.43 28.38
N ASP A 85 -7.66 29.80 28.66
CA ASP A 85 -8.30 30.95 28.02
C ASP A 85 -7.66 32.24 28.52
N ILE A 86 -7.26 33.08 27.58
CA ILE A 86 -6.64 34.38 27.81
C ILE A 86 -7.32 35.43 26.92
N ASP A 87 -7.25 36.69 27.34
CA ASP A 87 -7.64 37.83 26.52
C ASP A 87 -6.37 38.55 26.04
N ILE A 88 -6.25 38.74 24.73
CA ILE A 88 -5.20 39.56 24.14
C ILE A 88 -5.88 40.69 23.37
N ASN A 89 -5.77 41.92 23.90
CA ASN A 89 -6.33 43.13 23.29
C ASN A 89 -7.84 43.04 22.98
N GLY A 90 -8.62 42.42 23.87
CA GLY A 90 -10.07 42.24 23.69
C GLY A 90 -10.46 41.09 22.77
N GLN A 91 -9.50 40.24 22.37
CA GLN A 91 -9.77 39.02 21.62
C GLN A 91 -9.58 37.78 22.50
N PRO A 92 -10.58 36.87 22.58
CA PRO A 92 -10.44 35.62 23.29
C PRO A 92 -9.47 34.70 22.55
N MET A 93 -8.45 34.23 23.27
CA MET A 93 -7.36 33.41 22.77
C MET A 93 -7.15 32.23 23.72
N ILE A 94 -6.59 31.15 23.21
CA ILE A 94 -6.20 29.97 23.99
C ILE A 94 -4.68 29.93 24.03
N ALA A 95 -4.08 30.01 25.21
CA ALA A 95 -2.66 29.71 25.41
C ALA A 95 -2.50 28.22 25.71
N ALA A 96 -1.59 27.56 24.99
CA ALA A 96 -1.37 26.12 25.08
C ALA A 96 0.11 25.77 25.26
N GLU A 97 0.38 24.86 26.19
CA GLU A 97 1.61 24.07 26.21
C GLU A 97 1.26 22.66 25.75
N LEU A 98 1.72 22.31 24.56
CA LEU A 98 1.48 21.03 23.91
C LEU A 98 2.75 20.20 23.97
N THR A 99 2.61 18.88 24.03
CA THR A 99 3.69 17.93 23.79
C THR A 99 3.35 17.12 22.55
N VAL A 100 4.25 17.15 21.57
CA VAL A 100 4.13 16.34 20.36
C VAL A 100 5.11 15.19 20.48
N SER A 101 4.58 13.99 20.67
CA SER A 101 5.36 12.77 20.81
C SER A 101 5.32 11.96 19.51
N PHE A 102 6.49 11.55 19.05
CA PHE A 102 6.64 10.60 17.96
C PHE A 102 7.17 9.29 18.54
N SER A 103 6.56 8.16 18.20
CA SER A 103 7.05 6.84 18.60
C SER A 103 7.04 5.89 17.41
N ILE A 104 8.11 5.13 17.24
CA ILE A 104 8.21 4.11 16.20
C ILE A 104 7.80 2.78 16.81
N GLN A 105 6.73 2.20 16.28
CA GLN A 105 6.14 0.99 16.80
C GLN A 105 6.00 -0.05 15.70
N ASP A 106 5.86 -1.33 16.06
CA ASP A 106 5.40 -2.35 15.12
C ASP A 106 3.94 -2.07 14.69
N ARG A 107 3.47 -2.75 13.64
CA ARG A 107 2.14 -2.52 13.08
C ARG A 107 1.00 -2.72 14.09
N LYS A 108 1.20 -3.49 15.16
CA LYS A 108 0.20 -3.68 16.22
C LYS A 108 0.29 -2.67 17.37
N GLY A 109 1.41 -1.96 17.50
CA GLY A 109 1.68 -1.09 18.64
C GLY A 109 2.04 -1.86 19.93
N GLU A 110 2.44 -3.13 19.82
CA GLU A 110 2.86 -3.97 20.96
C GLU A 110 4.32 -3.68 21.34
N LEU A 111 5.16 -3.33 20.35
CA LEU A 111 6.58 -3.02 20.55
C LEU A 111 6.88 -1.59 20.14
N THR A 112 7.62 -0.86 20.98
CA THR A 112 8.11 0.50 20.69
C THR A 112 9.64 0.48 20.59
N PHE A 113 10.17 0.93 19.46
CA PHE A 113 11.61 0.90 19.16
C PHE A 113 12.31 2.26 19.33
N GLY A 114 11.55 3.28 19.72
CA GLY A 114 12.07 4.59 20.05
C GLY A 114 10.95 5.61 20.17
N SER A 115 11.20 6.67 20.93
CA SER A 115 10.28 7.80 21.02
C SER A 115 11.02 9.12 21.23
N VAL A 116 10.42 10.21 20.79
CA VAL A 116 10.86 11.58 21.08
C VAL A 116 9.65 12.46 21.34
N SER A 117 9.73 13.28 22.38
CA SER A 117 8.67 14.23 22.75
C SER A 117 9.20 15.64 22.63
N ILE A 118 8.53 16.45 21.81
CA ILE A 118 8.90 17.84 21.52
C ILE A 118 7.85 18.75 22.17
N PRO A 119 8.22 19.53 23.20
CA PRO A 119 7.32 20.52 23.78
C PRO A 119 7.15 21.70 22.80
N VAL A 120 5.92 22.18 22.68
CA VAL A 120 5.55 23.31 21.82
C VAL A 120 4.65 24.26 22.61
N ARG A 121 4.99 25.54 22.60
CA ARG A 121 4.16 26.59 23.22
C ARG A 121 3.53 27.44 22.12
N GLU A 122 2.21 27.55 22.17
CA GLU A 122 1.41 28.25 21.15
C GLU A 122 0.28 29.06 21.77
N SER A 123 -0.23 30.01 21.00
CA SER A 123 -1.45 30.74 21.33
C SER A 123 -2.30 30.95 20.08
N GLY A 124 -3.60 30.68 20.16
CA GLY A 124 -4.50 30.80 19.02
C GLY A 124 -5.97 30.95 19.41
N GLU A 125 -6.76 31.50 18.49
CA GLU A 125 -8.20 31.75 18.69
C GLU A 125 -9.00 30.45 18.87
N THR A 126 -8.50 29.32 18.34
CA THR A 126 -9.15 28.00 18.44
C THR A 126 -8.12 26.88 18.58
N LYS A 127 -8.57 25.72 19.09
CA LYS A 127 -7.78 24.47 19.13
C LYS A 127 -7.20 24.07 17.76
N GLN A 128 -7.92 24.34 16.66
CA GLN A 128 -7.43 24.09 15.30
C GLN A 128 -6.31 25.06 14.86
N VAL A 129 -6.36 26.31 15.31
CA VAL A 129 -5.29 27.29 15.06
C VAL A 129 -4.02 26.87 15.81
N LEU A 130 -4.16 26.48 17.08
CA LEU A 130 -3.06 25.94 17.90
C LEU A 130 -2.35 24.76 17.23
N LEU A 131 -3.12 23.79 16.72
CA LEU A 131 -2.57 22.64 15.99
C LEU A 131 -1.77 23.04 14.73
N ARG A 132 -2.29 23.98 13.94
CA ARG A 132 -1.61 24.45 12.71
C ARG A 132 -0.32 25.19 13.03
N GLN A 133 -0.29 25.99 14.10
CA GLN A 133 0.92 26.68 14.55
C GLN A 133 1.94 25.68 15.09
N ALA A 134 1.51 24.74 15.93
CA ALA A 134 2.39 23.69 16.45
C ALA A 134 3.03 22.88 15.32
N ALA A 135 2.25 22.49 14.31
CA ALA A 135 2.75 21.80 13.12
C ALA A 135 3.79 22.62 12.33
N ARG A 136 3.71 23.97 12.34
CA ARG A 136 4.72 24.84 11.72
C ARG A 136 6.00 24.91 12.55
N GLN A 137 5.90 25.05 13.88
CA GLN A 137 7.09 25.06 14.75
C GLN A 137 7.89 23.76 14.62
N LEU A 138 7.20 22.62 14.53
CA LEU A 138 7.81 21.31 14.32
C LEU A 138 8.59 21.20 13.01
N GLN A 139 8.33 22.03 11.99
CA GLN A 139 9.10 21.97 10.73
C GLN A 139 10.59 22.26 10.92
N ASN A 140 10.92 23.07 11.93
CA ASN A 140 12.30 23.39 12.31
C ASN A 140 12.93 22.32 13.21
N LYS A 141 12.18 21.26 13.55
CA LYS A 141 12.54 20.16 14.46
C LYS A 141 12.64 18.82 13.73
N SER A 142 12.94 18.87 12.43
CA SER A 142 13.09 17.67 11.60
C SER A 142 14.28 16.80 12.01
N ARG A 143 15.31 17.39 12.63
CA ARG A 143 16.53 16.67 13.04
C ARG A 143 16.24 15.66 14.15
N GLU A 144 15.43 16.03 15.13
CA GLU A 144 15.03 15.16 16.25
C GLU A 144 14.26 13.93 15.74
N ILE A 145 13.41 14.12 14.73
CA ILE A 145 12.66 13.02 14.08
C ILE A 145 13.60 12.15 13.23
N GLU A 146 14.53 12.75 12.51
CA GLU A 146 15.54 12.00 11.74
C GLU A 146 16.46 11.16 12.64
N GLU A 147 16.87 11.68 13.80
CA GLU A 147 17.65 10.96 14.80
C GLU A 147 16.85 9.79 15.40
N LEU A 148 15.58 10.02 15.76
CA LEU A 148 14.67 8.96 16.19
C LEU A 148 14.56 7.83 15.15
N ILE A 149 14.41 8.16 13.86
CA ILE A 149 14.31 7.14 12.79
C ILE A 149 15.60 6.31 12.68
N ARG A 150 16.78 6.95 12.76
CA ARG A 150 18.07 6.24 12.70
C ARG A 150 18.25 5.33 13.91
N GLU A 151 17.97 5.82 15.11
CA GLU A 151 18.09 5.06 16.35
C GLU A 151 17.11 3.88 16.37
N ALA A 152 15.85 4.11 16.00
CA ALA A 152 14.84 3.05 15.96
C ALA A 152 15.21 1.93 14.98
N ARG A 153 15.83 2.23 13.83
CA ARG A 153 16.35 1.19 12.93
C ARG A 153 17.43 0.34 13.61
N SER A 154 18.33 0.98 14.34
CA SER A 154 19.34 0.27 15.14
C SER A 154 18.66 -0.62 16.16
N ASN A 155 17.68 -0.10 16.92
CA ASN A 155 16.96 -0.83 17.95
C ASN A 155 16.15 -2.01 17.39
N ILE A 156 15.49 -1.83 16.24
CA ILE A 156 14.79 -2.93 15.53
C ILE A 156 15.80 -4.01 15.13
N THR A 157 16.95 -3.60 14.57
CA THR A 157 17.99 -4.56 14.16
C THR A 157 18.49 -5.34 15.35
N THR A 158 18.86 -4.66 16.45
CA THR A 158 19.34 -5.29 17.68
C THR A 158 18.31 -6.24 18.27
N TYR A 159 17.04 -5.82 18.38
CA TYR A 159 15.96 -6.66 18.90
C TYR A 159 15.84 -7.97 18.12
N TYR A 160 15.77 -7.90 16.79
CA TYR A 160 15.68 -9.12 16.00
C TYR A 160 16.99 -9.92 16.02
N GLN A 161 18.16 -9.29 16.07
CA GLN A 161 19.43 -10.03 16.25
C GLN A 161 19.45 -10.86 17.54
N GLU A 162 18.88 -10.35 18.63
CA GLU A 162 18.84 -11.03 19.93
C GLU A 162 17.71 -12.07 20.04
N HIS A 163 16.58 -11.86 19.35
CA HIS A 163 15.38 -12.67 19.49
C HIS A 163 15.01 -13.53 18.26
N CYS A 164 15.77 -13.47 17.17
CA CYS A 164 15.50 -14.21 15.93
C CYS A 164 15.24 -15.70 16.19
N ASP A 165 16.09 -16.36 16.98
CA ASP A 165 15.95 -17.79 17.27
C ASP A 165 14.67 -18.10 18.04
N GLU A 166 14.29 -17.25 18.99
CA GLU A 166 13.08 -17.40 19.78
C GLU A 166 11.83 -17.29 18.90
N VAL A 167 11.76 -16.23 18.08
CA VAL A 167 10.63 -15.98 17.17
C VAL A 167 10.51 -17.10 16.13
N LEU A 168 11.63 -17.52 15.52
CA LEU A 168 11.63 -18.60 14.54
C LEU A 168 11.26 -19.94 15.15
N ASN A 169 11.76 -20.26 16.35
CA ASN A 169 11.39 -21.50 17.03
C ASN A 169 9.91 -21.51 17.39
N LEU A 170 9.34 -20.38 17.82
CA LEU A 170 7.91 -20.27 18.07
C LEU A 170 7.09 -20.43 16.79
N ALA A 171 7.50 -19.79 15.69
CA ALA A 171 6.86 -19.94 14.38
C ALA A 171 6.90 -21.39 13.88
N ARG A 172 8.03 -22.10 14.02
CA ARG A 172 8.15 -23.53 13.68
C ARG A 172 7.20 -24.39 14.50
N ARG A 173 7.03 -24.09 15.80
CA ARG A 173 6.05 -24.79 16.65
C ARG A 173 4.63 -24.58 16.14
N TYR A 174 4.24 -23.35 15.84
CA TYR A 174 2.93 -23.05 15.27
C TYR A 174 2.67 -23.83 13.97
N LEU A 175 3.65 -23.86 13.06
CA LEU A 175 3.55 -24.66 11.84
C LEU A 175 3.40 -26.17 12.15
N SER A 176 4.15 -26.71 13.11
CA SER A 176 4.03 -28.13 13.52
C SER A 176 2.70 -28.47 14.19
N MET A 177 1.99 -27.48 14.72
CA MET A 177 0.66 -27.59 15.32
C MET A 177 -0.45 -27.27 14.32
N GLU A 178 -0.14 -27.19 13.02
CA GLU A 178 -1.13 -26.88 11.97
C GLU A 178 -1.78 -25.48 12.13
N GLN A 179 -1.07 -24.56 12.79
CA GLN A 179 -1.46 -23.15 13.00
C GLN A 179 -0.64 -22.25 12.07
N GLU A 180 -0.90 -22.30 10.76
CA GLU A 180 -0.11 -21.56 9.77
C GLU A 180 -0.34 -20.06 9.85
N GLU A 181 -1.54 -19.60 10.25
CA GLU A 181 -1.82 -18.17 10.39
C GLU A 181 -0.89 -17.53 11.41
N GLU A 182 -0.68 -18.18 12.55
CA GLU A 182 0.22 -17.76 13.62
C GLU A 182 1.69 -17.82 13.16
N CYS A 183 2.06 -18.86 12.42
CA CYS A 183 3.38 -18.95 11.81
C CYS A 183 3.63 -17.78 10.84
N LEU A 184 2.69 -17.52 9.93
CA LEU A 184 2.72 -16.41 8.96
C LEU A 184 2.76 -15.06 9.67
N ARG A 185 2.02 -14.91 10.76
CA ARG A 185 2.00 -13.69 11.56
C ARG A 185 3.38 -13.40 12.16
N LEU A 186 4.02 -14.41 12.75
CA LEU A 186 5.34 -14.26 13.36
C LEU A 186 6.44 -14.02 12.32
N THR A 187 6.46 -14.81 11.25
CA THR A 187 7.47 -14.65 10.19
C THR A 187 7.29 -13.35 9.42
N GLY A 188 6.05 -12.86 9.28
CA GLY A 188 5.73 -11.58 8.65
C GLY A 188 6.13 -10.34 9.45
N GLN A 189 6.44 -10.49 10.74
CA GLN A 189 6.95 -9.40 11.58
C GLN A 189 8.47 -9.23 11.43
N ILE A 190 9.18 -10.23 10.89
CA ILE A 190 10.64 -10.18 10.74
C ILE A 190 10.99 -9.31 9.51
N PRO A 191 11.73 -8.21 9.69
CA PRO A 191 12.09 -7.33 8.58
C PRO A 191 13.19 -7.91 7.69
N SER A 192 13.24 -7.47 6.43
CA SER A 192 14.24 -7.90 5.43
C SER A 192 15.69 -7.51 5.75
N GLY A 193 15.90 -6.62 6.72
CA GLY A 193 17.22 -6.11 7.11
C GLY A 193 17.91 -6.85 8.22
N VAL A 194 17.33 -7.94 8.72
CA VAL A 194 17.87 -8.67 9.88
C VAL A 194 18.38 -10.05 9.47
N PRO A 195 19.37 -10.62 10.20
CA PRO A 195 20.07 -11.84 9.76
C PRO A 195 19.17 -13.05 9.52
N CYS A 196 18.06 -13.17 10.26
CA CYS A 196 17.16 -14.31 10.15
C CYS A 196 16.03 -14.15 9.11
N PHE A 197 16.04 -13.08 8.32
CA PHE A 197 14.98 -12.85 7.33
C PHE A 197 14.85 -13.98 6.32
N GLU A 198 15.96 -14.50 5.78
CA GLU A 198 15.93 -15.59 4.79
C GLU A 198 15.27 -16.84 5.36
N GLU A 199 15.57 -17.16 6.62
CA GLU A 199 14.96 -18.29 7.31
C GLU A 199 13.48 -18.04 7.62
N ALA A 200 13.13 -16.83 8.04
CA ALA A 200 11.74 -16.42 8.24
C ALA A 200 10.93 -16.50 6.94
N SER A 201 11.51 -16.04 5.82
CA SER A 201 10.94 -16.08 4.49
C SER A 201 10.71 -17.53 4.03
N ALA A 202 11.71 -18.40 4.18
CA ALA A 202 11.56 -19.83 3.87
C ALA A 202 10.46 -20.50 4.71
N LEU A 203 10.37 -20.17 6.00
CA LEU A 203 9.31 -20.68 6.88
C LEU A 203 7.94 -20.11 6.51
N MET A 204 7.87 -18.84 6.12
CA MET A 204 6.65 -18.20 5.62
C MET A 204 6.14 -18.89 4.34
N THR A 205 7.01 -19.20 3.38
CA THR A 205 6.65 -19.94 2.16
C THR A 205 6.09 -21.33 2.51
N LYS A 206 6.71 -22.05 3.45
CA LYS A 206 6.21 -23.35 3.92
C LYS A 206 4.83 -23.24 4.56
N ALA A 207 4.63 -22.24 5.42
CA ALA A 207 3.34 -22.01 6.07
C ALA A 207 2.24 -21.61 5.05
N TRP A 208 2.57 -20.80 4.05
CA TRP A 208 1.65 -20.50 2.95
C TRP A 208 1.26 -21.74 2.15
N SER A 209 2.21 -22.60 1.80
CA SER A 209 1.96 -23.88 1.11
C SER A 209 1.06 -24.78 1.94
N ALA A 210 1.38 -25.02 3.22
CA ALA A 210 0.56 -25.84 4.11
C ALA A 210 -0.87 -25.29 4.30
N ARG A 211 -1.01 -23.96 4.41
CA ARG A 211 -2.32 -23.31 4.47
C ARG A 211 -3.13 -23.53 3.21
N LEU A 212 -2.51 -23.38 2.03
CA LEU A 212 -3.16 -23.61 0.76
C LEU A 212 -3.61 -25.06 0.64
N GLU A 213 -2.76 -26.04 0.98
CA GLU A 213 -3.11 -27.46 0.99
C GLU A 213 -4.35 -27.75 1.89
N ARG A 214 -4.41 -27.19 3.10
CA ARG A 214 -5.59 -27.36 3.98
C ARG A 214 -6.86 -26.70 3.42
N GLN A 215 -6.74 -25.50 2.86
CA GLN A 215 -7.87 -24.83 2.21
C GLN A 215 -8.38 -25.63 1.02
N CYS A 216 -7.48 -26.21 0.23
CA CYS A 216 -7.85 -27.08 -0.88
C CYS A 216 -8.66 -28.29 -0.42
N ALA A 217 -8.16 -29.04 0.57
CA ALA A 217 -8.86 -30.20 1.11
C ALA A 217 -10.27 -29.83 1.61
N THR A 218 -10.42 -28.64 2.19
CA THR A 218 -11.70 -28.13 2.69
C THR A 218 -12.67 -27.80 1.55
N TRP A 219 -12.22 -27.02 0.56
CA TRP A 219 -13.09 -26.61 -0.56
C TRP A 219 -13.42 -27.78 -1.50
N VAL A 220 -12.49 -28.72 -1.70
CA VAL A 220 -12.74 -30.00 -2.40
C VAL A 220 -13.87 -30.78 -1.71
N LYS A 221 -13.81 -30.90 -0.39
CA LYS A 221 -14.85 -31.58 0.39
C LYS A 221 -16.20 -30.86 0.28
N GLU A 222 -16.21 -29.54 0.42
CA GLU A 222 -17.44 -28.73 0.32
C GLU A 222 -18.06 -28.81 -1.08
N ALA A 223 -17.25 -28.76 -2.15
CA ALA A 223 -17.71 -28.91 -3.52
C ALA A 223 -18.35 -30.30 -3.75
N ARG A 224 -17.76 -31.37 -3.21
CA ARG A 224 -18.36 -32.72 -3.26
C ARG A 224 -19.70 -32.79 -2.55
N ILE A 225 -19.80 -32.21 -1.34
CA ILE A 225 -21.07 -32.17 -0.60
C ILE A 225 -22.15 -31.43 -1.39
N LEU A 226 -21.82 -30.31 -2.04
CA LEU A 226 -22.75 -29.57 -2.89
C LEU A 226 -23.21 -30.40 -4.10
N ALA A 227 -22.28 -31.14 -4.72
CA ALA A 227 -22.60 -32.05 -5.82
C ALA A 227 -23.52 -33.20 -5.38
N ASP A 228 -23.26 -33.81 -4.22
CA ASP A 228 -24.10 -34.86 -3.63
C ASP A 228 -25.52 -34.35 -3.31
N GLN A 229 -25.65 -33.06 -2.96
CA GLN A 229 -26.94 -32.39 -2.78
C GLN A 229 -27.63 -32.01 -4.11
N GLY A 230 -26.96 -32.25 -5.24
CA GLY A 230 -27.44 -31.92 -6.58
C GLY A 230 -27.37 -30.43 -6.91
N ALA A 231 -26.62 -29.64 -6.15
CA ALA A 231 -26.37 -28.21 -6.35
C ALA A 231 -25.08 -28.00 -7.16
N TYR A 232 -25.09 -28.42 -8.42
CA TYR A 232 -23.88 -28.49 -9.24
C TYR A 232 -23.29 -27.13 -9.62
N ASP A 233 -24.10 -26.10 -9.84
CA ASP A 233 -23.60 -24.75 -10.11
C ASP A 233 -22.80 -24.23 -8.91
N ALA A 234 -23.34 -24.37 -7.70
CA ALA A 234 -22.65 -24.00 -6.46
C ALA A 234 -21.40 -24.86 -6.23
N ALA A 235 -21.45 -26.16 -6.55
CA ALA A 235 -20.28 -27.04 -6.48
C ALA A 235 -19.16 -26.60 -7.43
N TYR A 236 -19.52 -26.20 -8.66
CA TYR A 236 -18.60 -25.72 -9.67
C TYR A 236 -17.99 -24.37 -9.28
N GLU A 237 -18.81 -23.41 -8.85
CA GLU A 237 -18.35 -22.13 -8.31
C GLU A 237 -17.36 -22.35 -7.16
N LYS A 238 -17.68 -23.26 -6.24
CA LYS A 238 -16.81 -23.60 -5.12
C LYS A 238 -15.46 -24.16 -5.58
N ALA A 239 -15.46 -25.05 -6.58
CA ALA A 239 -14.24 -25.62 -7.16
C ALA A 239 -13.42 -24.56 -7.92
N MET A 240 -14.05 -23.57 -8.55
CA MET A 240 -13.37 -22.49 -9.27
C MET A 240 -12.70 -21.44 -8.36
N LEU A 241 -13.05 -21.37 -7.08
CA LEU A 241 -12.35 -20.51 -6.11
C LEU A 241 -10.91 -20.97 -5.83
N LEU A 242 -10.56 -22.21 -6.20
CA LEU A 242 -9.25 -22.79 -5.97
C LEU A 242 -8.20 -22.19 -6.93
N PRO A 243 -7.08 -21.61 -6.44
CA PRO A 243 -6.07 -21.03 -7.31
C PRO A 243 -5.45 -22.11 -8.22
N ALA A 244 -5.54 -21.90 -9.54
CA ALA A 244 -5.08 -22.84 -10.57
C ALA A 244 -3.57 -23.15 -10.52
N ASN A 245 -2.78 -22.31 -9.85
CA ASN A 245 -1.33 -22.46 -9.67
C ASN A 245 -0.94 -23.03 -8.29
N SER A 246 -1.91 -23.53 -7.52
CA SER A 246 -1.64 -24.24 -6.26
C SER A 246 -1.18 -25.68 -6.50
N GLN A 247 -0.58 -26.28 -5.48
CA GLN A 247 -0.26 -27.71 -5.43
C GLN A 247 -1.51 -28.60 -5.60
N CYS A 248 -2.71 -28.04 -5.47
CA CYS A 248 -3.98 -28.77 -5.46
C CYS A 248 -4.65 -28.88 -6.83
N ARG A 249 -3.96 -28.48 -7.91
CA ARG A 249 -4.51 -28.49 -9.28
C ARG A 249 -5.12 -29.84 -9.66
N GLU A 250 -4.43 -30.94 -9.31
CA GLU A 250 -4.91 -32.29 -9.62
C GLU A 250 -6.22 -32.61 -8.89
N GLU A 251 -6.32 -32.26 -7.60
CA GLU A 251 -7.52 -32.50 -6.79
C GLU A 251 -8.71 -31.68 -7.29
N VAL A 252 -8.46 -30.43 -7.71
CA VAL A 252 -9.47 -29.57 -8.33
C VAL A 252 -10.04 -30.24 -9.58
N GLN A 253 -9.16 -30.73 -10.48
CA GLN A 253 -9.60 -31.39 -11.71
C GLN A 253 -10.43 -32.64 -11.42
N VAL A 254 -9.99 -33.46 -10.45
CA VAL A 254 -10.73 -34.65 -10.03
C VAL A 254 -12.12 -34.30 -9.48
N VAL A 255 -12.26 -33.17 -8.76
CA VAL A 255 -13.57 -32.70 -8.29
C VAL A 255 -14.44 -32.18 -9.43
N LEU A 256 -13.87 -31.43 -10.37
CA LEU A 256 -14.61 -30.95 -11.54
C LEU A 256 -15.12 -32.11 -12.38
N ASP A 257 -14.30 -33.13 -12.60
CA ASP A 257 -14.69 -34.35 -13.32
C ASP A 257 -15.80 -35.10 -12.57
N PHE A 258 -15.74 -35.15 -11.24
CA PHE A 258 -16.79 -35.73 -10.39
C PHE A 258 -18.11 -34.95 -10.48
N ILE A 259 -18.07 -33.62 -10.33
CA ILE A 259 -19.24 -32.75 -10.47
C ILE A 259 -19.87 -32.96 -11.84
N ALA A 260 -19.03 -32.99 -12.88
CA ALA A 260 -19.48 -33.20 -14.24
C ALA A 260 -20.16 -34.56 -14.42
N HIS A 261 -19.57 -35.62 -13.88
CA HIS A 261 -20.16 -36.96 -13.94
C HIS A 261 -21.54 -37.02 -13.26
N GLU A 262 -21.63 -36.55 -12.01
CA GLU A 262 -22.88 -36.57 -11.23
C GLU A 262 -23.98 -35.72 -11.87
N ALA A 263 -23.62 -34.52 -12.36
CA ALA A 263 -24.54 -33.67 -13.10
C ALA A 263 -25.08 -34.39 -14.34
N CYS A 264 -24.19 -35.04 -15.08
CA CYS A 264 -24.55 -35.79 -16.28
C CYS A 264 -25.61 -36.86 -16.00
N GLU A 265 -25.34 -37.72 -15.02
CA GLU A 265 -26.25 -38.81 -14.64
C GLU A 265 -27.63 -38.29 -14.25
N LYS A 266 -27.67 -37.26 -13.39
CA LYS A 266 -28.94 -36.70 -12.89
C LYS A 266 -29.78 -36.13 -14.02
N TYR A 267 -29.22 -35.27 -14.88
CA TYR A 267 -29.99 -34.61 -15.92
C TYR A 267 -30.42 -35.56 -17.04
N LEU A 268 -29.61 -36.57 -17.38
CA LEU A 268 -30.04 -37.64 -18.30
C LEU A 268 -31.25 -38.41 -17.74
N LEU A 269 -31.20 -38.80 -16.46
CA LEU A 269 -32.31 -39.48 -15.79
C LEU A 269 -33.57 -38.61 -15.70
N GLN A 270 -33.41 -37.31 -15.42
CA GLN A 270 -34.53 -36.36 -15.42
C GLN A 270 -35.16 -36.22 -16.81
N ALA A 271 -34.33 -36.10 -17.86
CA ALA A 271 -34.81 -36.02 -19.23
C ALA A 271 -35.62 -37.28 -19.61
N GLU A 272 -35.11 -38.48 -19.29
CA GLU A 272 -35.84 -39.73 -19.49
C GLU A 272 -37.19 -39.75 -18.76
N SER A 273 -37.21 -39.31 -17.50
CA SER A 273 -38.43 -39.22 -16.69
C SER A 273 -39.45 -38.23 -17.28
N PHE A 274 -39.02 -37.03 -17.69
CA PHE A 274 -39.90 -36.03 -18.31
C PHE A 274 -40.43 -36.51 -19.67
N PHE A 275 -39.57 -37.14 -20.47
CA PHE A 275 -39.96 -37.75 -21.73
C PHE A 275 -41.02 -38.84 -21.55
N ALA A 276 -40.85 -39.74 -20.59
CA ALA A 276 -41.83 -40.78 -20.27
C ALA A 276 -43.21 -40.21 -19.87
N ARG A 277 -43.23 -39.01 -19.28
CA ARG A 277 -44.44 -38.27 -18.91
C ARG A 277 -44.99 -37.38 -20.03
N LYS A 278 -44.36 -37.38 -21.21
CA LYS A 278 -44.64 -36.50 -22.35
C LYS A 278 -44.50 -35.00 -22.04
N ASP A 279 -43.73 -34.65 -21.02
CA ASP A 279 -43.38 -33.27 -20.67
C ASP A 279 -42.15 -32.85 -21.49
N LEU A 280 -42.38 -32.53 -22.77
CA LEU A 280 -41.29 -32.27 -23.73
C LEU A 280 -40.52 -31.00 -23.40
N ASP A 281 -41.19 -29.99 -22.84
CA ASP A 281 -40.55 -28.72 -22.48
C ASP A 281 -39.50 -28.95 -21.39
N ARG A 282 -39.87 -29.62 -20.29
CA ARG A 282 -38.91 -29.94 -19.22
C ARG A 282 -37.85 -30.96 -19.63
N CYS A 283 -38.17 -31.85 -20.57
CA CYS A 283 -37.19 -32.78 -21.13
C CYS A 283 -36.09 -32.03 -21.89
N VAL A 284 -36.47 -31.11 -22.78
CA VAL A 284 -35.51 -30.28 -23.51
C VAL A 284 -34.69 -29.41 -22.55
N ASP A 285 -35.33 -28.82 -21.53
CA ASP A 285 -34.64 -28.01 -20.53
C ASP A 285 -33.59 -28.83 -19.74
N ALA A 286 -33.90 -30.09 -19.37
CA ALA A 286 -32.95 -30.98 -18.69
C ALA A 286 -31.76 -31.38 -19.59
N LEU A 287 -32.00 -31.61 -20.89
CA LEU A 287 -30.94 -31.92 -21.86
C LEU A 287 -30.08 -30.70 -22.20
N ALA A 288 -30.68 -29.52 -22.18
CA ALA A 288 -29.99 -28.24 -22.33
C ALA A 288 -28.93 -28.04 -21.23
N SER A 289 -29.24 -28.36 -19.96
CA SER A 289 -28.30 -28.24 -18.84
C SER A 289 -27.01 -29.08 -18.94
N LEU A 290 -26.88 -29.96 -19.95
CA LEU A 290 -25.75 -30.88 -20.12
C LEU A 290 -24.63 -30.41 -21.06
N GLU A 291 -24.81 -29.27 -21.75
CA GLU A 291 -24.00 -28.93 -22.93
C GLU A 291 -22.52 -28.58 -22.65
N THR A 292 -22.13 -28.43 -21.39
CA THR A 292 -20.78 -28.00 -20.97
C THR A 292 -20.07 -28.97 -20.01
N VAL A 293 -20.62 -30.16 -19.82
CA VAL A 293 -20.28 -31.01 -18.67
C VAL A 293 -19.05 -31.89 -18.92
N SER A 294 -19.03 -32.67 -20.01
CA SER A 294 -17.86 -33.46 -20.46
C SER A 294 -18.09 -34.03 -21.87
N GLU A 295 -17.02 -34.40 -22.58
CA GLU A 295 -17.15 -35.06 -23.88
C GLU A 295 -17.97 -36.35 -23.82
N ASP A 296 -17.85 -37.11 -22.73
CA ASP A 296 -18.62 -38.34 -22.57
C ASP A 296 -20.10 -38.06 -22.36
N CYS A 297 -20.40 -37.05 -21.54
CA CYS A 297 -21.78 -36.62 -21.33
C CYS A 297 -22.43 -36.14 -22.63
N ALA A 298 -21.70 -35.37 -23.45
CA ALA A 298 -22.18 -34.93 -24.75
C ALA A 298 -22.53 -36.11 -25.67
N ARG A 299 -21.68 -37.15 -25.70
CA ARG A 299 -21.97 -38.38 -26.47
C ARG A 299 -23.21 -39.11 -25.94
N ARG A 300 -23.40 -39.16 -24.62
CA ARG A 300 -24.58 -39.80 -24.00
C ARG A 300 -25.86 -39.04 -24.27
N LYS A 301 -25.85 -37.70 -24.10
CA LYS A 301 -26.94 -36.79 -24.46
C LYS A 301 -27.37 -37.01 -25.91
N ALA A 302 -26.44 -36.95 -26.86
CA ALA A 302 -26.75 -37.11 -28.29
C ALA A 302 -27.37 -38.48 -28.62
N ARG A 303 -26.92 -39.56 -27.96
CA ARG A 303 -27.53 -40.88 -28.10
C ARG A 303 -28.96 -40.90 -27.59
N LEU A 304 -29.21 -40.32 -26.41
CA LEU A 304 -30.53 -40.26 -25.80
C LEU A 304 -31.50 -39.41 -26.63
N GLU A 305 -31.07 -38.24 -27.10
CA GLU A 305 -31.86 -37.37 -27.99
C GLU A 305 -32.27 -38.09 -29.27
N LYS A 306 -31.35 -38.85 -29.89
CA LYS A 306 -31.66 -39.65 -31.07
C LYS A 306 -32.71 -40.74 -30.78
N GLN A 307 -32.65 -41.38 -29.62
CA GLN A 307 -33.64 -42.39 -29.21
C GLN A 307 -35.00 -41.77 -28.93
N MET A 308 -35.04 -40.61 -28.27
CA MET A 308 -36.27 -39.89 -27.96
C MET A 308 -36.96 -39.38 -29.23
N THR A 309 -36.22 -38.67 -30.09
CA THR A 309 -36.75 -38.11 -31.35
C THR A 309 -37.31 -39.18 -32.29
N ALA A 310 -36.74 -40.40 -32.30
CA ALA A 310 -37.27 -41.52 -33.06
C ALA A 310 -38.68 -41.95 -32.61
N GLN A 311 -39.02 -41.77 -31.32
CA GLN A 311 -40.30 -42.16 -30.72
C GLN A 311 -41.37 -41.06 -30.79
N LEU A 312 -41.01 -39.83 -31.19
CA LEU A 312 -41.94 -38.71 -31.29
C LEU A 312 -42.76 -38.76 -32.58
N ASP A 313 -44.04 -38.35 -32.47
CA ASP A 313 -44.90 -38.06 -33.62
C ASP A 313 -44.52 -36.71 -34.28
N GLU A 314 -45.14 -36.40 -35.42
CA GLU A 314 -44.79 -35.23 -36.22
C GLU A 314 -45.00 -33.91 -35.46
N ALA A 315 -46.10 -33.78 -34.71
CA ALA A 315 -46.42 -32.58 -33.96
C ALA A 315 -45.40 -32.35 -32.82
N SER A 316 -45.10 -33.41 -32.07
CA SER A 316 -44.12 -33.38 -30.98
C SER A 316 -42.71 -33.12 -31.47
N ARG A 317 -42.33 -33.63 -32.65
CA ARG A 317 -41.03 -33.34 -33.28
C ARG A 317 -40.88 -31.86 -33.63
N ARG A 318 -41.95 -31.20 -34.12
CA ARG A 318 -41.93 -29.76 -34.40
C ARG A 318 -41.76 -28.95 -33.11
N GLN A 319 -42.49 -29.32 -32.04
CA GLN A 319 -42.34 -28.68 -30.73
C GLN A 319 -40.91 -28.86 -30.18
N TRP A 320 -40.37 -30.08 -30.23
CA TRP A 320 -39.00 -30.38 -29.82
C TRP A 320 -37.97 -29.52 -30.57
N ALA A 321 -38.04 -29.51 -31.90
CA ALA A 321 -37.11 -28.74 -32.74
C ALA A 321 -37.19 -27.23 -32.44
N PHE A 322 -38.40 -26.70 -32.26
CA PHE A 322 -38.60 -25.31 -31.88
C PHE A 322 -37.97 -24.99 -30.52
N ARG A 323 -38.18 -25.84 -29.50
CA ARG A 323 -37.60 -25.66 -28.16
C ARG A 323 -36.07 -25.73 -28.19
N GLN A 324 -35.48 -26.65 -28.95
CA GLN A 324 -34.02 -26.72 -29.08
C GLN A 324 -33.45 -25.47 -29.75
N GLN A 325 -34.12 -24.93 -30.78
CA GLN A 325 -33.70 -23.66 -31.40
C GLN A 325 -33.75 -22.50 -30.40
N GLN A 326 -34.84 -22.38 -29.62
CA GLN A 326 -34.96 -21.32 -28.61
C GLN A 326 -33.82 -21.36 -27.59
N TYR A 327 -33.43 -22.57 -27.14
CA TYR A 327 -32.32 -22.73 -26.23
C TYR A 327 -30.99 -22.31 -26.87
N GLN A 328 -30.71 -22.75 -28.10
CA GLN A 328 -29.50 -22.36 -28.82
C GLN A 328 -29.40 -20.85 -29.02
N ASP A 329 -30.52 -20.19 -29.37
CA ASP A 329 -30.58 -18.74 -29.52
C ASP A 329 -30.31 -18.02 -28.19
N GLN A 330 -30.80 -18.57 -27.07
CA GLN A 330 -30.56 -18.02 -25.73
C GLN A 330 -29.07 -18.11 -25.33
N ILE A 331 -28.43 -19.26 -25.57
CA ILE A 331 -26.99 -19.44 -25.30
C ILE A 331 -26.15 -18.51 -26.19
N ALA A 332 -26.48 -18.40 -27.48
CA ALA A 332 -25.80 -17.50 -28.41
C ALA A 332 -25.90 -16.03 -27.95
N LEU A 333 -27.05 -15.63 -27.42
CA LEU A 333 -27.23 -14.30 -26.84
C LEU A 333 -26.37 -14.10 -25.59
N GLN A 334 -26.37 -15.06 -24.67
CA GLN A 334 -25.57 -14.99 -23.44
C GLN A 334 -24.06 -14.94 -23.74
N GLN A 335 -23.58 -15.75 -24.68
CA GLN A 335 -22.19 -15.70 -25.14
C GLN A 335 -21.85 -14.33 -25.75
N ALA A 336 -22.73 -13.79 -26.59
CA ALA A 336 -22.53 -12.45 -27.16
C ALA A 336 -22.51 -11.35 -26.08
N GLU A 337 -23.28 -11.50 -25.00
CA GLU A 337 -23.26 -10.59 -23.85
C GLU A 337 -21.96 -10.70 -23.04
N MET A 338 -21.51 -11.92 -22.75
CA MET A 338 -20.21 -12.16 -22.09
C MET A 338 -19.05 -11.60 -22.92
N ASP A 339 -19.01 -11.87 -24.22
CA ASP A 339 -18.00 -11.31 -25.14
C ASP A 339 -18.00 -9.78 -25.14
N ARG A 340 -19.18 -9.15 -25.04
CA ARG A 340 -19.28 -7.68 -24.92
C ARG A 340 -18.75 -7.21 -23.56
N ALA A 341 -19.00 -7.96 -22.48
CA ALA A 341 -18.47 -7.65 -21.16
C ALA A 341 -16.94 -7.78 -21.12
N ASP A 342 -16.38 -8.84 -21.66
CA ASP A 342 -14.93 -9.06 -21.73
C ASP A 342 -14.23 -7.95 -22.52
N ARG A 343 -14.80 -7.55 -23.67
CA ARG A 343 -14.29 -6.41 -24.44
C ARG A 343 -14.33 -5.10 -23.64
N ARG A 344 -15.33 -4.88 -22.79
CA ARG A 344 -15.38 -3.69 -21.91
C ARG A 344 -14.29 -3.75 -20.84
N LEU A 345 -14.15 -4.90 -20.16
CA LEU A 345 -13.12 -5.10 -19.14
C LEU A 345 -11.71 -4.92 -19.71
N ASP A 346 -11.45 -5.44 -20.91
CA ASP A 346 -10.16 -5.25 -21.58
C ASP A 346 -9.90 -3.77 -21.94
N MET A 347 -10.92 -3.03 -22.40
CA MET A 347 -10.80 -1.60 -22.65
C MET A 347 -10.56 -0.80 -21.36
N GLU A 348 -11.27 -1.12 -20.28
CA GLU A 348 -11.08 -0.51 -18.96
C GLU A 348 -9.70 -0.80 -18.38
N GLY A 349 -9.22 -2.05 -18.52
CA GLY A 349 -7.86 -2.43 -18.13
C GLY A 349 -6.79 -1.67 -18.90
N ARG A 350 -6.96 -1.54 -20.24
CA ARG A 350 -6.07 -0.72 -21.08
C ARG A 350 -6.09 0.76 -20.68
N GLN A 351 -7.26 1.30 -20.35
CA GLN A 351 -7.38 2.68 -19.88
C GLN A 351 -6.72 2.89 -18.51
N ALA A 352 -6.90 1.98 -17.56
CA ALA A 352 -6.26 2.03 -16.25
C ALA A 352 -4.73 1.98 -16.36
N ALA A 353 -4.19 1.12 -17.25
CA ALA A 353 -2.76 1.04 -17.53
C ALA A 353 -2.21 2.35 -18.13
N TYR A 354 -2.95 2.96 -19.06
CA TYR A 354 -2.60 4.27 -19.64
C TYR A 354 -2.59 5.38 -18.57
N ASP A 355 -3.62 5.43 -17.71
CA ASP A 355 -3.73 6.42 -16.64
C ASP A 355 -2.60 6.25 -15.61
N GLN A 356 -2.20 5.01 -15.32
CA GLN A 356 -1.08 4.70 -14.43
C GLN A 356 0.26 5.16 -15.04
N ASP A 357 0.54 4.83 -16.31
CA ASP A 357 1.74 5.29 -17.02
C ASP A 357 1.83 6.82 -17.06
N PHE A 358 0.71 7.50 -17.33
CA PHE A 358 0.64 8.96 -17.29
C PHE A 358 0.95 9.52 -15.89
N ARG A 359 0.42 8.93 -14.81
CA ARG A 359 0.76 9.33 -13.44
C ARG A 359 2.24 9.14 -13.13
N MET A 360 2.83 8.02 -13.53
CA MET A 360 4.25 7.74 -13.31
C MET A 360 5.14 8.76 -14.03
N LYS A 361 4.89 9.04 -15.31
CA LYS A 361 5.61 10.08 -16.07
C LYS A 361 5.49 11.45 -15.44
N LYS A 362 4.31 11.79 -14.91
CA LYS A 362 4.10 13.05 -14.19
C LYS A 362 4.93 13.11 -12.91
N LEU A 363 4.96 12.03 -12.12
CA LEU A 363 5.79 11.94 -10.91
C LEU A 363 7.29 12.09 -11.23
N ASP A 364 7.76 11.46 -12.30
CA ASP A 364 9.16 11.60 -12.76
C ASP A 364 9.47 13.04 -13.16
N THR A 365 8.56 13.68 -13.91
CA THR A 365 8.71 15.08 -14.32
C THR A 365 8.73 16.01 -13.11
N ASP A 366 7.81 15.81 -12.16
CA ASP A 366 7.74 16.60 -10.93
C ASP A 366 9.00 16.39 -10.06
N ALA A 367 9.55 15.17 -10.04
CA ALA A 367 10.81 14.86 -9.37
C ALA A 367 12.00 15.56 -10.04
N GLU A 368 12.09 15.57 -11.37
CA GLU A 368 13.12 16.28 -12.12
C GLU A 368 13.07 17.80 -11.90
N VAL A 369 11.88 18.40 -11.94
CA VAL A 369 11.69 19.83 -11.67
C VAL A 369 12.16 20.15 -10.26
N ARG A 370 11.77 19.34 -9.28
CA ARG A 370 12.15 19.54 -7.88
C ARG A 370 13.65 19.36 -7.65
N ALA A 371 14.30 18.42 -8.34
CA ALA A 371 15.75 18.26 -8.30
C ALA A 371 16.46 19.50 -8.86
N LYS A 372 15.96 20.09 -9.96
CA LYS A 372 16.49 21.35 -10.51
C LYS A 372 16.28 22.53 -9.55
N GLU A 373 15.12 22.64 -8.90
CA GLU A 373 14.87 23.67 -7.89
C GLU A 373 15.83 23.56 -6.70
N LEU A 374 16.04 22.34 -6.19
CA LEU A 374 16.99 22.06 -5.10
C LEU A 374 18.43 22.40 -5.47
N ALA A 375 18.84 22.15 -6.72
CA ALA A 375 20.18 22.47 -7.20
C ALA A 375 20.45 23.99 -7.26
N ILE A 376 19.42 24.80 -7.54
CA ILE A 376 19.55 26.26 -7.68
C ILE A 376 19.34 26.99 -6.33
N ALA A 377 18.66 26.36 -5.36
CA ALA A 377 18.35 26.95 -4.06
C ALA A 377 19.56 27.60 -3.33
N PRO A 378 20.76 27.00 -3.27
CA PRO A 378 21.91 27.59 -2.58
C PRO A 378 22.40 28.89 -3.25
N GLU A 379 22.39 28.95 -4.58
CA GLU A 379 22.79 30.14 -5.34
C GLU A 379 21.75 31.26 -5.23
N LEU A 380 20.46 30.90 -5.19
CA LEU A 380 19.36 31.84 -4.91
C LEU A 380 19.49 32.45 -3.51
N GLU A 381 19.87 31.67 -2.50
CA GLU A 381 20.08 32.14 -1.13
C GLU A 381 21.29 33.10 -1.06
N LYS A 382 22.39 32.77 -1.74
CA LYS A 382 23.56 33.68 -1.90
C LYS A 382 23.17 34.97 -2.61
N TYR A 383 22.35 34.89 -3.65
CA TYR A 383 21.89 36.08 -4.37
C TYR A 383 20.97 36.95 -3.49
N ARG A 384 19.98 36.36 -2.81
CA ARG A 384 19.07 37.06 -1.89
C ARG A 384 19.81 37.74 -0.74
N SER A 385 20.79 37.07 -0.14
CA SER A 385 21.63 37.65 0.90
C SER A 385 22.47 38.81 0.37
N ARG A 386 23.06 38.70 -0.84
CA ARG A 386 23.76 39.82 -1.50
C ARG A 386 22.85 41.01 -1.77
N VAL A 387 21.62 40.78 -2.23
CA VAL A 387 20.63 41.84 -2.46
C VAL A 387 20.18 42.49 -1.15
N ALA A 388 19.98 41.72 -0.09
CA ALA A 388 19.66 42.24 1.24
C ALA A 388 20.77 43.13 1.80
N ILE A 389 22.04 42.70 1.67
CA ILE A 389 23.22 43.47 2.07
C ILE A 389 23.37 44.75 1.25
N ALA A 390 23.08 44.70 -0.06
CA ALA A 390 23.11 45.89 -0.91
C ALA A 390 22.02 46.91 -0.50
N ARG A 391 20.79 46.43 -0.26
CA ARG A 391 19.68 47.27 0.20
C ARG A 391 19.96 47.92 1.56
N SER A 392 20.54 47.18 2.50
CA SER A 392 20.87 47.71 3.83
C SER A 392 22.00 48.76 3.79
N ARG A 393 22.96 48.59 2.87
CA ARG A 393 24.02 49.59 2.62
C ARG A 393 23.46 50.88 2.02
N ASP A 394 22.55 50.78 1.05
CA ASP A 394 21.89 51.96 0.46
C ASP A 394 21.05 52.73 1.50
N THR A 395 20.30 52.03 2.35
CA THR A 395 19.53 52.67 3.44
C THR A 395 20.45 53.36 4.44
N SER A 396 21.55 52.72 4.83
CA SER A 396 22.54 53.30 5.76
C SER A 396 23.23 54.53 5.17
N GLN A 397 23.53 54.53 3.86
CA GLN A 397 24.12 55.69 3.17
C GLN A 397 23.12 56.85 3.07
N LEU A 398 21.85 56.58 2.76
CA LEU A 398 20.78 57.58 2.74
C LEU A 398 20.56 58.21 4.11
N GLU A 399 20.55 57.42 5.19
CA GLU A 399 20.43 57.92 6.56
C GLU A 399 21.64 58.75 6.99
N MET A 400 22.88 58.30 6.69
CA MET A 400 24.08 59.10 6.98
C MET A 400 24.11 60.41 6.22
N THR A 401 23.59 60.44 4.99
CA THR A 401 23.50 61.66 4.18
C THR A 401 22.47 62.62 4.78
N ARG A 402 21.29 62.14 5.18
CA ARG A 402 20.28 62.94 5.88
C ARG A 402 20.78 63.50 7.21
N VAL A 403 21.53 62.72 7.99
CA VAL A 403 22.13 63.17 9.27
C VAL A 403 23.18 64.27 9.03
N ARG A 404 23.99 64.15 7.96
CA ARG A 404 24.95 65.20 7.59
C ARG A 404 24.25 66.49 7.14
N GLU A 405 23.18 66.38 6.37
CA GLU A 405 22.40 67.54 5.91
C GLU A 405 21.66 68.24 7.06
N THR A 406 21.03 67.47 7.96
CA THR A 406 20.41 68.03 9.17
C THR A 406 21.43 68.68 10.09
N ARG A 407 22.63 68.10 10.26
CA ARG A 407 23.71 68.73 11.04
C ARG A 407 24.18 70.06 10.42
N LYS A 408 24.30 70.13 9.10
CA LYS A 408 24.64 71.38 8.39
C LYS A 408 23.54 72.44 8.56
N ALA A 409 22.27 72.04 8.47
CA ALA A 409 21.13 72.93 8.69
C ALA A 409 21.10 73.49 10.12
N TYR A 410 21.35 72.64 11.13
CA TYR A 410 21.44 73.08 12.53
C TYR A 410 22.62 74.02 12.79
N GLN A 411 23.79 73.78 12.18
CA GLN A 411 24.95 74.67 12.31
C GLN A 411 24.69 76.03 11.66
N SER A 412 24.01 76.07 10.52
CA SER A 412 23.59 77.31 9.87
C SER A 412 22.59 78.08 10.74
N LEU A 413 21.57 77.41 11.29
CA LEU A 413 20.62 78.02 12.22
C LEU A 413 21.30 78.56 13.49
N PHE A 414 22.25 77.82 14.05
CA PHE A 414 23.02 78.27 15.22
C PHE A 414 23.86 79.52 14.91
N GLN A 415 24.49 79.60 13.74
CA GLN A 415 25.22 80.81 13.31
C GLN A 415 24.30 82.02 13.13
N THR A 416 23.11 81.82 12.55
CA THR A 416 22.13 82.90 12.37
C THR A 416 21.59 83.39 13.72
N VAL A 417 21.32 82.48 14.67
CA VAL A 417 20.85 82.84 16.01
C VAL A 417 21.95 83.52 16.84
N SER A 418 23.21 83.09 16.73
CA SER A 418 24.34 83.77 17.36
C SER A 418 24.61 85.18 16.81
N GLN A 419 24.29 85.45 15.53
CA GLN A 419 24.37 86.80 14.96
C GLN A 419 23.23 87.73 15.45
N VAL A 420 22.06 87.17 15.80
CA VAL A 420 20.89 87.93 16.29
C VAL A 420 20.97 88.22 17.81
N HIS A 421 21.81 87.51 18.57
CA HIS A 421 22.00 87.74 20.02
C HIS A 421 23.37 88.36 20.39
N GLY A 422 24.23 88.64 19.42
CA GLY A 422 25.51 89.34 19.62
C GLY A 422 25.48 90.85 19.31
N GLY A 423 24.33 91.39 18.92
CA GLY A 423 24.14 92.82 18.64
C GLY A 423 23.22 93.46 19.69
N HIS A 424 23.75 93.66 20.89
CA HIS A 424 23.24 94.63 21.85
C HIS A 424 23.99 95.95 21.70
#